data_AF-A0A8J3T5Z1-F1
#
_entry.id   AF-A0A8J3T5Z1-F1
#
_cell.length_a   1.000
_cell.length_b   1.000
_cell.length_c   1.000
_cell.angle_alpha   90.00
_cell.angle_beta   90.00
_cell.angle_gamma   90.00
#
_symmetry.space_group_name_H-M   'P 1'
#
loop_
_entity.id
_entity.type
_entity.pdbx_description
1 polymer ?
#
loop_
_entity_poly.entity_id
_entity_poly.type
_entity_poly.pdbx_seq_one_letter_code
_entity_poly.pdbx_strand_id
1 'polypeptide(L)'
;MGAEARQVLAEVEQAEVAITVSERETGAARAAEREALSAAAAARARLDATGEALAVALREERETARDLAPFARRELLDVLRCPPGLAWPAQDADWLEEELPPQVRAVHEAILTVTRDLTPTEISLKQSTTRLTKALEDLQAQLTAADQDYRPEWDGADGVIVVRIADEDGPLPVGAFAEKIAADRRDQQQLLSESEQRILEDALLTRLAQQIHDRTVDARDLIRRMNTEMRSRRMSSGTTVGVNWLLTDNLDEGQRAVCALLDGDAARLGPDDLGRMRAHFAIRIKDARARHRDRPYRELLTEVLDYRRWRQFAFQLVRPGGHEERLTRARHSRLSGGEQSVSLHLPLFAAAHAMLNSARPEAPRLLALDEAFAGVDDTGRGELMSLATQFDLDLFMTGYDLWATHAAVPAAAHYDLAHSPVEHTVSALLLVWDGAKLLADDVGELTAALGSPDVRRVPAEPVLSEPVLSEG
;
A
#
# COMPACT_ATOMS: atom_id res chain seq x y z
N MET A 1 49.28 120.89 64.92
CA MET A 1 49.28 119.43 65.22
C MET A 1 47.88 118.81 65.05
N GLY A 2 47.12 119.11 63.98
CA GLY A 2 45.71 118.63 63.87
C GLY A 2 45.13 118.49 62.46
N ALA A 3 45.93 118.76 61.42
CA ALA A 3 45.55 118.55 60.02
C ALA A 3 46.01 117.16 59.53
N GLU A 4 47.24 116.74 59.86
CA GLU A 4 47.77 115.41 59.52
C GLU A 4 46.98 114.26 60.17
N ALA A 5 46.60 114.37 61.45
CA ALA A 5 45.81 113.31 62.11
C ALA A 5 44.39 113.15 61.54
N ARG A 6 43.77 114.23 61.05
CA ARG A 6 42.46 114.17 60.38
C ARG A 6 42.56 113.58 58.98
N GLN A 7 43.66 113.82 58.29
CA GLN A 7 43.93 113.25 56.98
C GLN A 7 44.18 111.73 57.09
N VAL A 8 44.97 111.29 58.07
CA VAL A 8 45.21 109.86 58.32
C VAL A 8 43.92 109.14 58.74
N LEU A 9 43.06 109.75 59.56
CA LEU A 9 41.77 109.15 59.93
C LEU A 9 40.81 109.04 58.74
N ALA A 10 40.77 110.03 57.84
CA ALA A 10 39.97 109.97 56.62
C ALA A 10 40.51 108.93 55.63
N GLU A 11 41.84 108.76 55.55
CA GLU A 11 42.48 107.71 54.76
C GLU A 11 42.21 106.31 55.32
N VAL A 12 42.18 106.14 56.65
CA VAL A 12 41.79 104.87 57.30
C VAL A 12 40.31 104.55 57.06
N GLU A 13 39.41 105.52 57.20
CA GLU A 13 37.98 105.33 56.94
C GLU A 13 37.72 105.00 55.45
N GLN A 14 38.42 105.66 54.52
CA GLN A 14 38.39 105.30 53.10
C GLN A 14 38.95 103.90 52.86
N ALA A 15 40.03 103.50 53.54
CA ALA A 15 40.59 102.16 53.43
C ALA A 15 39.64 101.09 54.00
N GLU A 16 38.96 101.35 55.12
CA GLU A 16 37.98 100.43 55.71
C GLU A 16 36.74 100.28 54.82
N VAL A 17 36.25 101.37 54.23
CA VAL A 17 35.17 101.31 53.23
C VAL A 17 35.63 100.55 51.98
N ALA A 18 36.85 100.79 51.50
CA ALA A 18 37.40 100.05 50.36
C ALA A 18 37.57 98.55 50.66
N ILE A 19 38.01 98.18 51.87
CA ILE A 19 38.13 96.78 52.31
C ILE A 19 36.75 96.13 52.36
N THR A 20 35.76 96.77 52.97
CA THR A 20 34.40 96.19 53.07
C THR A 20 33.71 96.05 51.72
N VAL A 21 33.93 96.98 50.79
CA VAL A 21 33.48 96.86 49.39
C VAL A 21 34.21 95.70 48.71
N SER A 22 35.54 95.62 48.83
CA SER A 22 36.33 94.54 48.23
C SER A 22 35.97 93.16 48.80
N GLU A 23 35.68 93.04 50.10
CA GLU A 23 35.21 91.83 50.76
C GLU A 23 33.82 91.40 50.26
N ARG A 24 32.91 92.35 50.03
CA ARG A 24 31.60 92.07 49.42
C ARG A 24 31.74 91.64 47.96
N GLU A 25 32.60 92.30 47.19
CA GLU A 25 32.87 91.94 45.79
C GLU A 25 33.52 90.56 45.69
N THR A 26 34.51 90.25 46.53
CA THR A 26 35.09 88.89 46.58
C THR A 26 34.10 87.86 47.11
N GLY A 27 33.25 88.20 48.07
CA GLY A 27 32.17 87.35 48.55
C GLY A 27 31.15 87.02 47.44
N ALA A 28 30.73 88.03 46.67
CA ALA A 28 29.84 87.88 45.53
C ALA A 28 30.50 87.08 44.39
N ALA A 29 31.77 87.35 44.08
CA ALA A 29 32.53 86.60 43.08
C ALA A 29 32.69 85.12 43.46
N ARG A 30 32.99 84.81 44.72
CA ARG A 30 33.06 83.43 45.23
C ARG A 30 31.70 82.73 45.22
N ALA A 31 30.61 83.45 45.49
CA ALA A 31 29.26 82.89 45.41
C ALA A 31 28.90 82.56 43.95
N ALA A 32 29.18 83.48 43.02
CA ALA A 32 28.98 83.27 41.58
C ALA A 32 29.85 82.12 41.03
N GLU A 33 31.10 81.99 41.48
CA GLU A 33 31.98 80.87 41.12
C GLU A 33 31.40 79.53 41.59
N ARG A 34 30.92 79.45 42.84
CA ARG A 34 30.27 78.22 43.37
C ARG A 34 29.00 77.87 42.60
N GLU A 35 28.18 78.87 42.26
CA GLU A 35 26.97 78.67 41.46
C GLU A 35 27.32 78.16 40.05
N ALA A 36 28.30 78.77 39.39
CA ALA A 36 28.78 78.33 38.09
C ALA A 36 29.36 76.90 38.12
N LEU A 37 30.15 76.56 39.15
CA LEU A 37 30.68 75.20 39.35
C LEU A 37 29.56 74.18 39.58
N SER A 38 28.55 74.53 40.40
CA SER A 38 27.38 73.67 40.63
C SER A 38 26.56 73.46 39.35
N ALA A 39 26.32 74.53 38.59
CA ALA A 39 25.62 74.46 37.30
C ALA A 39 26.39 73.62 36.27
N ALA A 40 27.72 73.77 36.20
CA ALA A 40 28.57 72.96 35.35
C ALA A 40 28.56 71.48 35.75
N ALA A 41 28.62 71.18 37.05
CA ALA A 41 28.53 69.81 37.56
C ALA A 41 27.16 69.18 37.25
N ALA A 42 26.07 69.93 37.42
CA ALA A 42 24.72 69.47 37.07
C ALA A 42 24.55 69.24 35.55
N ALA A 43 25.11 70.12 34.72
CA ALA A 43 25.13 69.93 33.26
C ALA A 43 25.94 68.69 32.86
N ARG A 44 27.09 68.46 33.51
CA ARG A 44 27.92 67.28 33.27
C ARG A 44 27.19 65.99 33.66
N ALA A 45 26.57 65.96 34.84
CA ALA A 45 25.77 64.81 35.29
C ALA A 45 24.61 64.50 34.32
N ARG A 46 23.96 65.52 33.74
CA ARG A 46 22.94 65.33 32.69
C ARG A 46 23.52 64.76 31.40
N LEU A 47 24.69 65.22 30.97
CA LEU A 47 25.38 64.67 29.80
C LEU A 47 25.77 63.21 30.00
N ASP A 48 26.32 62.86 31.16
CA ASP A 48 26.71 61.49 31.46
C ASP A 48 25.46 60.58 31.53
N ALA A 49 24.38 61.01 32.19
CA ALA A 49 23.13 60.26 32.26
C ALA A 49 22.42 60.10 30.89
N THR A 50 22.45 61.12 30.03
CA THR A 50 21.91 61.02 28.66
C THR A 50 22.77 60.13 27.77
N GLY A 51 24.09 60.14 27.95
CA GLY A 51 25.00 59.21 27.28
C GLY A 51 24.75 57.76 27.68
N GLU A 52 24.55 57.49 28.98
CA GLU A 52 24.18 56.15 29.46
C GLU A 52 22.82 55.69 28.91
N ALA A 53 21.81 56.55 28.95
CA ALA A 53 20.48 56.24 28.42
C ALA A 53 20.52 55.96 26.91
N LEU A 54 21.29 56.75 26.13
CA LEU A 54 21.50 56.51 24.70
C LEU A 54 22.20 55.16 24.46
N ALA A 55 23.23 54.84 25.25
CA ALA A 55 23.94 53.57 25.12
C ALA A 55 23.05 52.36 25.44
N VAL A 56 22.12 52.49 26.41
CA VAL A 56 21.10 51.46 26.68
C VAL A 56 20.15 51.33 25.50
N ALA A 57 19.58 52.44 25.02
CA ALA A 57 18.63 52.44 23.91
C ALA A 57 19.22 51.84 22.62
N LEU A 58 20.47 52.15 22.28
CA LEU A 58 21.16 51.58 21.11
C LEU A 58 21.42 50.07 21.26
N ARG A 59 21.67 49.59 22.49
CA ARG A 59 21.80 48.14 22.72
C ARG A 59 20.45 47.43 22.56
N GLU A 60 19.39 47.98 23.16
CA GLU A 60 18.04 47.43 23.03
C GLU A 60 17.56 47.44 21.58
N GLU A 61 17.85 48.50 20.82
CA GLU A 61 17.55 48.59 19.39
C GLU A 61 18.26 47.48 18.60
N ARG A 62 19.56 47.24 18.85
CA ARG A 62 20.32 46.18 18.20
C ARG A 62 19.84 44.78 18.58
N GLU A 63 19.52 44.55 19.85
CA GLU A 63 18.98 43.26 20.31
C GLU A 63 17.63 42.99 19.66
N THR A 64 16.71 43.96 19.68
CA THR A 64 15.40 43.83 19.02
C THR A 64 15.53 43.65 17.51
N ALA A 65 16.48 44.33 16.88
CA ALA A 65 16.74 44.16 15.46
C ALA A 65 17.25 42.76 15.11
N ARG A 66 17.97 42.07 16.01
CA ARG A 66 18.40 40.69 15.79
C ARG A 66 17.23 39.71 15.78
N ASP A 67 16.13 40.00 16.48
CA ASP A 67 14.92 39.17 16.43
C ASP A 67 14.27 39.16 15.04
N LEU A 68 14.64 40.08 14.15
CA LEU A 68 14.20 40.09 12.75
C LEU A 68 14.98 39.10 11.85
N ALA A 69 16.12 38.60 12.31
CA ALA A 69 17.01 37.74 11.52
C ALA A 69 16.31 36.50 10.91
N PRO A 70 15.42 35.77 11.62
CA PRO A 70 14.69 34.64 11.06
C PRO A 70 13.86 35.03 9.82
N PHE A 71 13.31 36.23 9.79
CA PHE A 71 12.46 36.76 8.71
C PHE A 71 13.25 37.26 7.50
N ALA A 72 14.57 37.46 7.65
CA ALA A 72 15.44 37.96 6.60
C ALA A 72 15.93 36.87 5.62
N ARG A 73 15.55 35.60 5.84
CA ARG A 73 15.89 34.49 4.93
C ARG A 73 15.27 34.75 3.55
N ARG A 74 16.06 34.53 2.50
CA ARG A 74 15.66 34.82 1.10
C ARG A 74 14.32 34.19 0.73
N GLU A 75 14.13 32.91 1.07
CA GLU A 75 12.91 32.15 0.81
C GLU A 75 11.66 32.80 1.44
N LEU A 76 11.78 33.31 2.67
CA LEU A 76 10.67 33.96 3.37
C LEU A 76 10.36 35.33 2.77
N LEU A 77 11.39 36.10 2.41
CA LEU A 77 11.24 37.37 1.72
C LEU A 77 10.52 37.18 0.36
N ASP A 78 10.82 36.09 -0.35
CA ASP A 78 10.14 35.75 -1.61
C ASP A 78 8.67 35.36 -1.39
N VAL A 79 8.35 34.60 -0.33
CA VAL A 79 6.97 34.28 0.06
C VAL A 79 6.19 35.55 0.45
N LEU A 80 6.82 36.47 1.19
CA LEU A 80 6.25 37.78 1.54
C LEU A 80 6.20 38.76 0.37
N ARG A 81 6.79 38.40 -0.78
CA ARG A 81 6.90 39.24 -1.99
C ARG A 81 7.66 40.54 -1.77
N CYS A 82 8.69 40.50 -0.93
CA CYS A 82 9.61 41.61 -0.75
C CYS A 82 10.48 41.84 -2.02
N PRO A 83 11.00 43.06 -2.22
CA PRO A 83 11.89 43.35 -3.35
C PRO A 83 13.14 42.44 -3.39
N PRO A 84 13.67 42.13 -4.60
CA PRO A 84 14.93 41.41 -4.74
C PRO A 84 16.12 42.26 -4.25
N GLY A 85 17.22 41.60 -3.89
CA GLY A 85 18.48 42.27 -3.50
C GLY A 85 18.58 42.66 -2.03
N LEU A 86 17.60 42.31 -1.19
CA LEU A 86 17.69 42.43 0.25
C LEU A 86 18.66 41.38 0.81
N ALA A 87 19.50 41.80 1.76
CA ALA A 87 20.46 40.95 2.44
C ALA A 87 20.40 41.18 3.95
N TRP A 88 20.75 40.17 4.72
CA TRP A 88 20.98 40.29 6.16
C TRP A 88 22.49 40.39 6.42
N PRO A 89 22.96 41.22 7.38
CA PRO A 89 24.37 41.25 7.75
C PRO A 89 24.85 39.86 8.20
N ALA A 90 25.95 39.40 7.62
CA ALA A 90 26.45 38.04 7.85
C ALA A 90 27.48 37.96 8.98
N GLN A 91 28.11 39.09 9.34
CA GLN A 91 29.20 39.12 10.32
C GLN A 91 28.81 39.97 11.52
N ASP A 92 29.21 39.54 12.71
CA ASP A 92 29.04 40.34 13.94
C ASP A 92 29.74 41.70 13.86
N ALA A 93 30.80 41.79 13.05
CA ALA A 93 31.52 43.03 12.79
C ALA A 93 30.63 44.13 12.19
N ASP A 94 29.63 43.76 11.38
CA ASP A 94 28.68 44.69 10.77
C ASP A 94 27.80 45.38 11.83
N TRP A 95 27.69 44.81 13.04
CA TRP A 95 26.85 45.30 14.13
C TRP A 95 27.60 46.16 15.16
N LEU A 96 28.90 46.40 14.96
CA LEU A 96 29.77 47.10 15.93
C LEU A 96 29.69 48.64 15.83
N GLU A 97 29.17 49.18 14.74
CA GLU A 97 29.02 50.63 14.54
C GLU A 97 27.88 51.20 15.39
N GLU A 98 27.94 52.52 15.69
CA GLU A 98 26.94 53.23 16.53
C GLU A 98 25.50 53.14 15.99
N GLU A 99 25.33 53.06 14.67
CA GLU A 99 24.03 52.95 14.01
C GLU A 99 23.71 51.52 13.57
N LEU A 100 22.42 51.21 13.38
CA LEU A 100 22.00 49.94 12.78
C LEU A 100 22.50 49.80 11.33
N PRO A 101 22.90 48.59 10.90
CA PRO A 101 23.30 48.34 9.52
C PRO A 101 22.19 48.75 8.54
N PRO A 102 22.50 49.43 7.43
CA PRO A 102 21.50 49.86 6.46
C PRO A 102 20.71 48.69 5.86
N GLN A 103 21.31 47.50 5.80
CA GLN A 103 20.69 46.26 5.34
C GLN A 103 19.53 45.83 6.25
N VAL A 104 19.70 45.92 7.57
CA VAL A 104 18.67 45.57 8.56
C VAL A 104 17.46 46.49 8.40
N ARG A 105 17.73 47.80 8.28
CA ARG A 105 16.68 48.81 8.03
C ARG A 105 15.95 48.54 6.72
N ALA A 106 16.66 48.18 5.65
CA ALA A 106 16.05 47.87 4.36
C ALA A 106 15.12 46.66 4.44
N VAL A 107 15.52 45.59 5.14
CA VAL A 107 14.68 44.40 5.38
C VAL A 107 13.45 44.77 6.21
N HIS A 108 13.64 45.52 7.30
CA HIS A 108 12.55 45.94 8.18
C HIS A 108 11.50 46.78 7.42
N GLU A 109 11.93 47.80 6.67
CA GLU A 109 11.03 48.64 5.86
C GLU A 109 10.32 47.84 4.76
N ALA A 110 11.00 46.89 4.13
CA ALA A 110 10.39 46.03 3.13
C ALA A 110 9.29 45.16 3.75
N ILE A 111 9.55 44.52 4.89
CA ILE A 111 8.57 43.71 5.61
C ILE A 111 7.38 44.58 6.04
N LEU A 112 7.63 45.72 6.70
CA LEU A 112 6.58 46.65 7.11
C LEU A 112 5.70 47.08 5.94
N THR A 113 6.31 47.36 4.78
CA THR A 113 5.59 47.76 3.58
C THR A 113 4.65 46.66 3.09
N VAL A 114 5.12 45.42 2.99
CA VAL A 114 4.30 44.31 2.49
C VAL A 114 3.27 43.81 3.51
N THR A 115 3.51 44.03 4.81
CA THR A 115 2.59 43.64 5.89
C THR A 115 1.67 44.76 6.36
N ARG A 116 1.76 45.97 5.79
CA ARG A 116 1.07 47.18 6.29
C ARG A 116 -0.43 47.01 6.47
N ASP A 117 -1.07 46.29 5.56
CA ASP A 117 -2.53 46.10 5.56
C ASP A 117 -2.97 44.86 6.34
N LEU A 118 -2.02 44.09 6.91
CA LEU A 118 -2.32 42.90 7.70
C LEU A 118 -2.66 43.30 9.14
N THR A 119 -3.82 42.85 9.61
CA THR A 119 -4.28 43.02 10.99
C THR A 119 -4.54 41.64 11.62
N PRO A 120 -3.48 40.88 11.97
CA PRO A 120 -3.65 39.54 12.51
C PRO A 120 -4.36 39.58 13.86
N THR A 121 -5.43 38.80 13.98
CA THR A 121 -6.09 38.50 15.26
C THR A 121 -5.63 37.15 15.78
N GLU A 122 -5.75 36.92 17.09
CA GLU A 122 -5.43 35.62 17.70
C GLU A 122 -6.18 34.45 17.04
N ILE A 123 -7.44 34.69 16.65
CA ILE A 123 -8.26 33.73 15.88
C ILE A 123 -7.63 33.45 14.51
N SER A 124 -7.21 34.48 13.77
CA SER A 124 -6.61 34.31 12.45
C SER A 124 -5.26 33.57 12.48
N LEU A 125 -4.46 33.79 13.53
CA LEU A 125 -3.19 33.10 13.74
C LEU A 125 -3.44 31.61 14.04
N LYS A 126 -4.40 31.31 14.93
CA LYS A 126 -4.80 29.94 15.23
C LYS A 126 -5.31 29.20 14.00
N GLN A 127 -6.18 29.84 13.21
CA GLN A 127 -6.69 29.27 11.96
C GLN A 127 -5.58 29.03 10.93
N SER A 128 -4.60 29.93 10.84
CA SER A 128 -3.46 29.77 9.92
C SER A 128 -2.54 28.63 10.37
N THR A 129 -2.32 28.49 11.67
CA THR A 129 -1.58 27.37 12.27
C THR A 129 -2.29 26.04 11.98
N THR A 130 -3.60 25.93 12.23
CA THR A 130 -4.36 24.70 11.90
C THR A 130 -4.28 24.35 10.41
N ARG A 131 -4.38 25.34 9.52
CA ARG A 131 -4.25 25.11 8.06
C ARG A 131 -2.87 24.60 7.69
N LEU A 132 -1.81 25.17 8.28
CA LEU A 132 -0.44 24.74 8.05
C LEU A 132 -0.20 23.31 8.54
N THR A 133 -0.64 22.98 9.75
CA THR A 133 -0.51 21.63 10.31
C THR A 133 -1.20 20.60 9.41
N LYS A 134 -2.43 20.90 8.95
CA LYS A 134 -3.15 20.01 8.04
C LYS A 134 -2.42 19.84 6.69
N ALA A 135 -1.91 20.92 6.12
CA ALA A 135 -1.16 20.86 4.86
C ALA A 135 0.14 20.04 5.01
N LEU A 136 0.78 20.11 6.18
CA LEU A 136 1.97 19.32 6.50
C LEU A 136 1.65 17.82 6.64
N GLU A 137 0.55 17.48 7.32
CA GLU A 137 0.05 16.10 7.41
C GLU A 137 -0.27 15.53 6.02
N ASP A 138 -0.96 16.31 5.18
CA ASP A 138 -1.29 15.93 3.80
C ASP A 138 -0.02 15.73 2.96
N LEU A 139 0.98 16.61 3.10
CA LEU A 139 2.28 16.49 2.44
C LEU A 139 3.01 15.22 2.87
N GLN A 140 3.09 14.95 4.18
CA GLN A 140 3.76 13.77 4.71
C GLN A 140 3.09 12.47 4.23
N ALA A 141 1.76 12.43 4.18
CA ALA A 141 1.01 11.29 3.65
C ALA A 141 1.32 11.04 2.17
N GLN A 142 1.37 12.10 1.36
CA GLN A 142 1.69 11.99 -0.07
C GLN A 142 3.13 11.54 -0.33
N LEU A 143 4.10 12.10 0.41
CA LEU A 143 5.50 11.69 0.30
C LEU A 143 5.69 10.22 0.70
N THR A 144 5.04 9.78 1.77
CA THR A 144 5.07 8.36 2.21
C THR A 144 4.46 7.44 1.15
N ALA A 145 3.36 7.85 0.50
CA ALA A 145 2.71 7.05 -0.54
C ALA A 145 3.51 6.97 -1.84
N ALA A 146 4.41 7.93 -2.10
CA ALA A 146 5.28 7.94 -3.26
C ALA A 146 6.42 6.90 -3.20
N ASP A 147 6.65 6.29 -2.03
CA ASP A 147 7.69 5.27 -1.80
C ASP A 147 9.10 5.73 -2.22
N GLN A 148 9.38 7.02 -2.03
CA GLN A 148 10.69 7.62 -2.18
C GLN A 148 11.10 8.16 -0.81
N ASP A 149 12.36 8.02 -0.42
CA ASP A 149 12.91 8.30 0.92
C ASP A 149 12.91 9.80 1.32
N TYR A 150 11.93 10.58 0.87
CA TYR A 150 11.75 11.98 1.23
C TYR A 150 11.20 12.13 2.64
N ARG A 151 11.86 12.97 3.45
CA ARG A 151 11.44 13.22 4.83
C ARG A 151 11.14 14.70 5.06
N PRO A 152 9.89 15.07 5.37
CA PRO A 152 9.59 16.44 5.76
C PRO A 152 10.15 16.72 7.17
N GLU A 153 10.88 17.82 7.29
CA GLU A 153 11.42 18.36 8.54
C GLU A 153 10.85 19.76 8.74
N TRP A 154 10.53 20.14 9.97
CA TRP A 154 10.09 21.50 10.27
C TRP A 154 10.68 22.01 11.56
N ASP A 155 10.99 23.30 11.58
CA ASP A 155 11.50 24.05 12.73
C ASP A 155 10.57 25.22 13.02
N GLY A 156 10.25 25.43 14.31
CA GLY A 156 9.41 26.51 14.81
C GLY A 156 10.02 27.29 15.98
N ALA A 157 11.31 27.11 16.26
CA ALA A 157 11.97 27.68 17.44
C ALA A 157 11.92 29.22 17.51
N ASP A 158 11.95 29.89 16.35
CA ASP A 158 12.05 31.35 16.26
C ASP A 158 10.70 32.03 15.93
N GLY A 159 9.58 31.38 16.22
CA GLY A 159 8.23 31.90 15.90
C GLY A 159 7.86 31.85 14.41
N VAL A 160 8.75 31.32 13.56
CA VAL A 160 8.51 31.04 12.14
C VAL A 160 8.58 29.54 11.91
N ILE A 161 7.51 28.97 11.36
CA ILE A 161 7.49 27.56 10.99
C ILE A 161 8.07 27.41 9.59
N VAL A 162 9.28 26.88 9.48
CA VAL A 162 9.96 26.60 8.22
C VAL A 162 9.89 25.10 7.95
N VAL A 163 9.36 24.72 6.79
CA VAL A 163 9.27 23.32 6.35
C VAL A 163 10.33 23.06 5.28
N ARG A 164 11.10 21.99 5.45
CA ARG A 164 12.11 21.48 4.53
C ARG A 164 11.84 20.01 4.24
N ILE A 165 12.34 19.52 3.12
CA ILE A 165 12.20 18.12 2.70
C ILE A 165 13.62 17.61 2.48
N ALA A 166 14.05 16.65 3.30
CA ALA A 166 15.31 15.95 3.12
C ALA A 166 15.18 14.92 1.99
N ASP A 167 16.09 15.02 1.02
CA ASP A 167 16.35 14.00 0.00
C ASP A 167 17.79 13.46 0.14
N GLU A 168 18.28 12.71 -0.86
CA GLU A 168 19.65 12.17 -0.89
C GLU A 168 20.74 13.26 -0.92
N ASP A 169 20.46 14.44 -1.48
CA ASP A 169 21.37 15.58 -1.59
C ASP A 169 21.32 16.50 -0.35
N GLY A 170 20.26 16.37 0.47
CA GLY A 170 20.08 17.05 1.74
C GLY A 170 18.73 17.76 1.88
N PRO A 171 18.57 18.60 2.92
CA PRO A 171 17.30 19.30 3.18
C PRO A 171 17.08 20.47 2.22
N LEU A 172 16.02 20.40 1.43
CA LEU A 172 15.58 21.44 0.50
C LEU A 172 14.33 22.17 1.02
N PRO A 173 14.20 23.49 0.78
CA PRO A 173 12.96 24.21 0.99
C PRO A 173 11.82 23.63 0.13
N VAL A 174 10.58 23.62 0.64
CA VAL A 174 9.41 23.07 -0.09
C VAL A 174 9.26 23.67 -1.50
N GLY A 175 9.52 24.96 -1.67
CA GLY A 175 9.46 25.62 -2.98
C GLY A 175 10.49 25.07 -3.98
N ALA A 176 11.75 24.96 -3.56
CA ALA A 176 12.83 24.41 -4.38
C ALA A 176 12.61 22.92 -4.68
N PHE A 177 12.12 22.16 -3.69
CA PHE A 177 11.74 20.76 -3.89
C PHE A 177 10.62 20.62 -4.94
N ALA A 178 9.59 21.48 -4.89
CA ALA A 178 8.52 21.47 -5.88
C ALA A 178 9.04 21.75 -7.31
N GLU A 179 10.01 22.66 -7.45
CA GLU A 179 10.67 22.94 -8.74
C GLU A 179 11.50 21.76 -9.23
N LYS A 180 12.26 21.09 -8.35
CA LYS A 180 13.02 19.87 -8.64
C LYS A 180 12.10 18.76 -9.15
N ILE A 181 11.05 18.43 -8.41
CA ILE A 181 10.06 17.41 -8.82
C ILE A 181 9.37 17.80 -10.14
N ALA A 182 9.08 19.08 -10.37
CA ALA A 182 8.51 19.54 -11.63
C ALA A 182 9.49 19.43 -12.82
N ALA A 183 10.81 19.55 -12.58
CA ALA A 183 11.85 19.30 -13.56
C ALA A 183 11.99 17.80 -13.84
N ASP A 184 12.14 16.99 -12.79
CA ASP A 184 12.25 15.52 -12.91
C ASP A 184 11.04 14.93 -13.64
N ARG A 185 9.82 15.43 -13.36
CA ARG A 185 8.61 15.03 -14.09
C ARG A 185 8.70 15.38 -15.57
N ARG A 186 9.22 16.56 -15.93
CA ARG A 186 9.38 16.97 -17.34
C ARG A 186 10.42 16.10 -18.05
N ASP A 187 11.52 15.81 -17.37
CA ASP A 187 12.61 14.99 -17.92
C ASP A 187 12.15 13.54 -18.11
N GLN A 188 11.46 12.96 -17.12
CA GLN A 188 10.81 11.65 -17.26
C GLN A 188 9.78 11.64 -18.40
N GLN A 189 9.00 12.71 -18.58
CA GLN A 189 8.06 12.84 -19.70
C GLN A 189 8.76 12.95 -21.06
N GLN A 190 9.99 13.48 -21.11
CA GLN A 190 10.79 13.52 -22.34
C GLN A 190 11.47 12.18 -22.63
N LEU A 191 11.95 11.49 -21.58
CA LEU A 191 12.52 10.16 -21.68
C LEU A 191 11.46 9.17 -22.18
N LEU A 192 10.26 9.15 -21.57
CA LEU A 192 9.09 8.41 -22.05
C LEU A 192 8.49 9.04 -23.31
N SER A 193 9.26 9.11 -24.39
CA SER A 193 8.75 9.47 -25.70
C SER A 193 7.68 8.48 -26.15
N GLU A 194 6.75 8.92 -27.02
CA GLU A 194 5.77 8.01 -27.63
C GLU A 194 6.44 6.81 -28.34
N SER A 195 7.70 6.96 -28.76
CA SER A 195 8.49 5.89 -29.36
C SER A 195 8.93 4.83 -28.36
N GLU A 196 9.38 5.23 -27.17
CA GLU A 196 9.76 4.31 -26.09
C GLU A 196 8.54 3.59 -25.52
N GLN A 197 7.44 4.31 -25.34
CA GLN A 197 6.18 3.70 -24.92
C GLN A 197 5.71 2.65 -25.94
N ARG A 198 5.79 2.95 -27.25
CA ARG A 198 5.49 1.95 -28.28
C ARG A 198 6.40 0.75 -28.23
N ILE A 199 7.72 0.95 -28.08
CA ILE A 199 8.69 -0.16 -28.02
C ILE A 199 8.41 -1.04 -26.81
N LEU A 200 8.13 -0.44 -25.65
CA LEU A 200 7.80 -1.19 -24.44
C LEU A 200 6.48 -1.95 -24.58
N GLU A 201 5.44 -1.31 -25.11
CA GLU A 201 4.16 -1.98 -25.40
C GLU A 201 4.36 -3.14 -26.40
N ASP A 202 5.19 -2.93 -27.43
CA ASP A 202 5.49 -3.93 -28.45
C ASP A 202 6.25 -5.13 -27.88
N ALA A 203 7.25 -4.87 -27.04
CA ALA A 203 8.02 -5.91 -26.35
C ALA A 203 7.16 -6.69 -25.35
N LEU A 204 6.32 -6.00 -24.56
CA LEU A 204 5.41 -6.62 -23.61
C LEU A 204 4.36 -7.48 -24.32
N LEU A 205 3.72 -6.97 -25.37
CA LEU A 205 2.73 -7.73 -26.14
C LEU A 205 3.37 -8.93 -26.85
N THR A 206 4.61 -8.82 -27.31
CA THR A 206 5.36 -9.95 -27.87
C THR A 206 5.55 -11.04 -26.82
N ARG A 207 6.00 -10.68 -25.60
CA ARG A 207 6.15 -11.64 -24.50
C ARG A 207 4.81 -12.26 -24.08
N LEU A 208 3.75 -11.47 -24.01
CA LEU A 208 2.41 -11.96 -23.67
C LEU A 208 1.87 -12.92 -24.75
N ALA A 209 2.09 -12.61 -26.03
CA ALA A 209 1.73 -13.50 -27.12
C ALA A 209 2.43 -14.85 -27.01
N GLN A 210 3.72 -14.86 -26.69
CA GLN A 210 4.47 -16.10 -26.44
C GLN A 210 3.92 -16.86 -25.24
N GLN A 211 3.66 -16.19 -24.11
CA GLN A 211 3.12 -16.86 -22.92
C GLN A 211 1.73 -17.46 -23.16
N ILE A 212 0.86 -16.74 -23.89
CA ILE A 212 -0.47 -17.27 -24.26
C ILE A 212 -0.34 -18.49 -25.16
N HIS A 213 0.63 -18.47 -26.08
CA HIS A 213 0.93 -19.61 -26.93
C HIS A 213 1.37 -20.82 -26.12
N ASP A 214 2.38 -20.67 -25.27
CA ASP A 214 2.91 -21.75 -24.44
C ASP A 214 1.81 -22.35 -23.55
N ARG A 215 0.97 -21.51 -22.92
CA ARG A 215 -0.18 -21.97 -22.13
C ARG A 215 -1.25 -22.67 -22.95
N THR A 216 -1.47 -22.26 -24.19
CA THR A 216 -2.42 -22.92 -25.11
C THR A 216 -1.90 -24.31 -25.51
N VAL A 217 -0.59 -24.44 -25.71
CA VAL A 217 0.08 -25.72 -25.98
C VAL A 217 -0.03 -26.65 -24.77
N ASP A 218 0.30 -26.17 -23.57
CA ASP A 218 0.18 -26.93 -22.31
C ASP A 218 -1.25 -27.46 -22.11
N ALA A 219 -2.24 -26.59 -22.30
CA ALA A 219 -3.66 -26.95 -22.15
C ALA A 219 -4.07 -28.01 -23.17
N ARG A 220 -3.66 -27.88 -24.44
CA ARG A 220 -3.94 -28.88 -25.48
C ARG A 220 -3.32 -30.24 -25.14
N ASP A 221 -2.10 -30.25 -24.64
CA ASP A 221 -1.41 -31.49 -24.27
C ASP A 221 -2.08 -32.16 -23.06
N LEU A 222 -2.51 -31.36 -22.08
CA LEU A 222 -3.31 -31.85 -20.95
C LEU A 222 -4.63 -32.47 -21.43
N ILE A 223 -5.34 -31.80 -22.33
CA ILE A 223 -6.61 -32.30 -22.88
C ILE A 223 -6.39 -33.57 -23.71
N ARG A 224 -5.30 -33.65 -24.47
CA ARG A 224 -4.93 -34.86 -25.24
C ARG A 224 -4.69 -36.04 -24.30
N ARG A 225 -3.95 -35.84 -23.22
CA ARG A 225 -3.73 -36.87 -22.19
C ARG A 225 -5.05 -37.29 -21.56
N MET A 226 -5.86 -36.32 -21.10
CA MET A 226 -7.18 -36.58 -20.52
C MET A 226 -8.08 -37.38 -21.47
N ASN A 227 -8.15 -37.01 -22.76
CA ASN A 227 -8.93 -37.71 -23.78
C ASN A 227 -8.41 -39.14 -24.03
N THR A 228 -7.09 -39.35 -23.99
CA THR A 228 -6.49 -40.69 -24.12
C THR A 228 -6.89 -41.57 -22.94
N GLU A 229 -6.75 -41.05 -21.73
CA GLU A 229 -7.12 -41.75 -20.51
C GLU A 229 -8.62 -42.06 -20.46
N MET A 230 -9.50 -41.09 -20.78
CA MET A 230 -10.94 -41.32 -20.88
C MET A 230 -11.27 -42.40 -21.92
N ARG A 231 -10.67 -42.33 -23.12
CA ARG A 231 -10.91 -43.29 -24.20
C ARG A 231 -10.34 -44.68 -23.93
N SER A 232 -9.40 -44.85 -23.02
CA SER A 232 -8.88 -46.18 -22.64
C SER A 232 -9.84 -46.92 -21.70
N ARG A 233 -10.66 -46.19 -20.95
CA ARG A 233 -11.58 -46.73 -19.94
C ARG A 233 -12.99 -46.81 -20.52
N ARG A 234 -13.60 -47.97 -20.41
CA ARG A 234 -14.90 -48.29 -21.00
C ARG A 234 -15.95 -48.38 -19.91
N MET A 235 -17.14 -47.87 -20.20
CA MET A 235 -18.34 -48.14 -19.40
C MET A 235 -18.74 -49.62 -19.58
N SER A 236 -19.60 -50.13 -18.71
CA SER A 236 -20.12 -51.51 -18.79
C SER A 236 -20.74 -51.86 -20.15
N SER A 237 -21.29 -50.85 -20.86
CA SER A 237 -21.85 -50.97 -22.21
C SER A 237 -20.82 -51.00 -23.36
N GLY A 238 -19.53 -50.85 -23.05
CA GLY A 238 -18.47 -50.72 -24.05
C GLY A 238 -18.37 -49.34 -24.72
N THR A 239 -19.21 -48.39 -24.31
CA THR A 239 -19.15 -46.98 -24.75
C THR A 239 -18.13 -46.21 -23.88
N THR A 240 -17.57 -45.11 -24.39
CA THR A 240 -16.73 -44.19 -23.60
C THR A 240 -17.08 -42.73 -23.90
N VAL A 241 -16.52 -41.80 -23.13
CA VAL A 241 -16.64 -40.36 -23.36
C VAL A 241 -15.31 -39.82 -23.88
N GLY A 242 -15.35 -39.04 -24.95
CA GLY A 242 -14.25 -38.23 -25.44
C GLY A 242 -14.43 -36.76 -25.08
N VAL A 243 -13.33 -36.02 -25.08
CA VAL A 243 -13.33 -34.56 -24.88
C VAL A 243 -12.66 -33.88 -26.06
N ASN A 244 -13.35 -32.87 -26.61
CA ASN A 244 -12.81 -31.99 -27.64
C ASN A 244 -12.69 -30.56 -27.10
N TRP A 245 -11.66 -29.86 -27.56
CA TRP A 245 -11.41 -28.46 -27.24
C TRP A 245 -11.62 -27.63 -28.49
N LEU A 246 -12.80 -27.03 -28.60
CA LEU A 246 -13.27 -26.35 -29.80
C LEU A 246 -13.22 -24.84 -29.62
N LEU A 247 -13.13 -24.09 -30.71
CA LEU A 247 -13.34 -22.64 -30.68
C LEU A 247 -14.79 -22.31 -30.26
N THR A 248 -14.98 -21.18 -29.60
CA THR A 248 -16.32 -20.64 -29.32
C THR A 248 -16.93 -20.04 -30.59
N ASP A 249 -18.26 -20.07 -30.68
CA ASP A 249 -18.99 -19.61 -31.88
C ASP A 249 -19.01 -18.06 -32.01
N ASN A 250 -18.66 -17.34 -30.94
CA ASN A 250 -18.71 -15.87 -30.86
C ASN A 250 -17.40 -15.16 -31.25
N LEU A 251 -16.43 -15.89 -31.81
CA LEU A 251 -15.15 -15.29 -32.21
C LEU A 251 -15.29 -14.53 -33.53
N ASP A 252 -14.70 -13.34 -33.58
CA ASP A 252 -14.49 -12.60 -34.83
C ASP A 252 -13.42 -13.27 -35.72
N GLU A 253 -13.31 -12.82 -36.97
CA GLU A 253 -12.38 -13.40 -37.94
C GLU A 253 -10.91 -13.21 -37.53
N GLY A 254 -10.55 -12.05 -36.99
CA GLY A 254 -9.19 -11.78 -36.52
C GLY A 254 -8.80 -12.68 -35.36
N GLN A 255 -9.72 -12.92 -34.43
CA GLN A 255 -9.51 -13.76 -33.28
C GLN A 255 -9.46 -15.25 -33.65
N ARG A 256 -10.25 -15.69 -34.64
CA ARG A 256 -10.11 -17.02 -35.24
C ARG A 256 -8.75 -17.21 -35.91
N ALA A 257 -8.25 -16.20 -36.61
CA ALA A 257 -6.91 -16.24 -37.20
C ALA A 257 -5.81 -16.34 -36.14
N VAL A 258 -5.90 -15.59 -35.03
CA VAL A 258 -4.99 -15.72 -33.89
C VAL A 258 -5.09 -17.09 -33.24
N CYS A 259 -6.30 -17.63 -33.06
CA CYS A 259 -6.47 -18.98 -32.52
C CYS A 259 -5.84 -20.06 -33.42
N ALA A 260 -5.89 -19.89 -34.74
CA ALA A 260 -5.22 -20.80 -35.68
C ALA A 260 -3.68 -20.73 -35.56
N LEU A 261 -3.12 -19.54 -35.27
CA LEU A 261 -1.68 -19.41 -34.96
C LEU A 261 -1.33 -20.11 -33.66
N LEU A 262 -2.18 -19.98 -32.64
CA LEU A 262 -2.03 -20.66 -31.34
C LEU A 262 -2.16 -22.18 -31.42
N ASP A 263 -2.87 -22.71 -32.42
CA ASP A 263 -2.94 -24.15 -32.71
C ASP A 263 -1.65 -24.70 -33.34
N GLY A 264 -0.72 -23.83 -33.76
CA GLY A 264 0.60 -24.22 -34.23
C GLY A 264 1.41 -24.98 -33.16
N ASP A 265 2.50 -25.61 -33.61
CA ASP A 265 3.51 -26.12 -32.68
C ASP A 265 4.34 -24.93 -32.15
N ALA A 266 4.75 -24.95 -30.88
CA ALA A 266 5.56 -23.89 -30.26
C ALA A 266 6.87 -23.63 -31.03
N ALA A 267 7.48 -24.68 -31.55
CA ALA A 267 8.68 -24.58 -32.39
C ALA A 267 8.44 -23.91 -33.75
N ARG A 268 7.18 -23.71 -34.16
CA ARG A 268 6.79 -23.16 -35.47
C ARG A 268 6.27 -21.73 -35.40
N LEU A 269 6.15 -21.14 -34.20
CA LEU A 269 5.71 -19.75 -34.06
C LEU A 269 6.86 -18.80 -34.41
N GLY A 270 6.86 -18.34 -35.67
CA GLY A 270 7.89 -17.42 -36.17
C GLY A 270 7.68 -15.97 -35.71
N PRO A 271 8.68 -15.10 -35.95
CA PRO A 271 8.56 -13.67 -35.67
C PRO A 271 7.36 -13.00 -36.35
N ASP A 272 7.03 -13.43 -37.57
CA ASP A 272 5.91 -12.90 -38.35
C ASP A 272 4.55 -13.27 -37.73
N ASP A 273 4.40 -14.50 -37.24
CA ASP A 273 3.17 -14.95 -36.58
C ASP A 273 2.98 -14.25 -35.23
N LEU A 274 4.06 -14.11 -34.45
CA LEU A 274 4.07 -13.29 -33.23
C LEU A 274 3.68 -11.83 -33.54
N GLY A 275 4.20 -11.26 -34.63
CA GLY A 275 3.84 -9.92 -35.09
C GLY A 275 2.35 -9.78 -35.40
N ARG A 276 1.75 -10.79 -36.04
CA ARG A 276 0.30 -10.83 -36.33
C ARG A 276 -0.54 -10.93 -35.07
N MET A 277 -0.16 -11.79 -34.13
CA MET A 277 -0.85 -11.93 -32.83
C MET A 277 -0.79 -10.62 -32.04
N ARG A 278 0.39 -10.02 -31.96
CA ARG A 278 0.63 -8.74 -31.30
C ARG A 278 -0.21 -7.62 -31.90
N ALA A 279 -0.25 -7.50 -33.23
CA ALA A 279 -1.07 -6.51 -33.90
C ALA A 279 -2.56 -6.68 -33.58
N HIS A 280 -3.05 -7.92 -33.54
CA HIS A 280 -4.43 -8.20 -33.15
C HIS A 280 -4.70 -7.82 -31.70
N PHE A 281 -3.83 -8.19 -30.75
CA PHE A 281 -3.98 -7.81 -29.35
C PHE A 281 -3.97 -6.30 -29.14
N ALA A 282 -3.07 -5.58 -29.81
CA ALA A 282 -3.02 -4.12 -29.75
C ALA A 282 -4.34 -3.48 -30.19
N ILE A 283 -4.93 -3.96 -31.30
CA ILE A 283 -6.24 -3.50 -31.79
C ILE A 283 -7.33 -3.78 -30.76
N ARG A 284 -7.38 -5.01 -30.22
CA ARG A 284 -8.42 -5.40 -29.24
C ARG A 284 -8.32 -4.63 -27.94
N ILE A 285 -7.12 -4.37 -27.44
CA ILE A 285 -6.88 -3.57 -26.25
C ILE A 285 -7.31 -2.12 -26.50
N LYS A 286 -6.98 -1.55 -27.67
CA LYS A 286 -7.41 -0.20 -28.06
C LYS A 286 -8.93 -0.09 -28.11
N ASP A 287 -9.60 -1.06 -28.71
CA ASP A 287 -11.06 -1.11 -28.80
C ASP A 287 -11.72 -1.26 -27.42
N ALA A 288 -11.16 -2.11 -26.56
CA ALA A 288 -11.66 -2.28 -25.19
C ALA A 288 -11.53 -0.96 -24.38
N ARG A 289 -10.40 -0.25 -24.52
CA ARG A 289 -10.21 1.07 -23.90
C ARG A 289 -11.19 2.11 -24.43
N ALA A 290 -11.52 2.07 -25.73
CA ALA A 290 -12.48 3.00 -26.31
C ALA A 290 -13.90 2.79 -25.78
N ARG A 291 -14.29 1.53 -25.50
CA ARG A 291 -15.60 1.15 -24.97
C ARG A 291 -15.73 1.33 -23.45
N HIS A 292 -14.64 1.14 -22.71
CA HIS A 292 -14.61 1.15 -21.25
C HIS A 292 -13.52 2.10 -20.73
N ARG A 293 -13.73 3.41 -20.86
CA ARG A 293 -12.72 4.44 -20.52
C ARG A 293 -12.47 4.60 -19.02
N ASP A 294 -13.44 4.20 -18.22
CA ASP A 294 -13.49 4.29 -16.77
C ASP A 294 -12.82 3.10 -16.06
N ARG A 295 -12.56 2.00 -16.79
CA ARG A 295 -11.97 0.79 -16.21
C ARG A 295 -10.44 0.85 -16.18
N PRO A 296 -9.82 0.32 -15.10
CA PRO A 296 -8.37 0.29 -15.00
C PRO A 296 -7.77 -0.63 -16.08
N TYR A 297 -6.60 -0.24 -16.60
CA TYR A 297 -5.96 -0.90 -17.74
C TYR A 297 -5.69 -2.40 -17.49
N ARG A 298 -5.29 -2.76 -16.26
CA ARG A 298 -5.03 -4.15 -15.86
C ARG A 298 -6.28 -5.05 -16.01
N GLU A 299 -7.45 -4.54 -15.70
CA GLU A 299 -8.70 -5.31 -15.86
C GLU A 299 -9.02 -5.54 -17.33
N LEU A 300 -8.85 -4.51 -18.17
CA LEU A 300 -9.05 -4.62 -19.61
C LEU A 300 -8.10 -5.63 -20.24
N LEU A 301 -6.82 -5.62 -19.84
CA LEU A 301 -5.86 -6.63 -20.29
C LEU A 301 -6.28 -8.04 -19.87
N THR A 302 -6.69 -8.21 -18.61
CA THR A 302 -7.12 -9.51 -18.08
C THR A 302 -8.31 -10.05 -18.88
N GLU A 303 -9.25 -9.19 -19.26
CA GLU A 303 -10.42 -9.58 -20.03
C GLU A 303 -10.10 -9.90 -21.49
N VAL A 304 -9.33 -9.04 -22.16
CA VAL A 304 -9.03 -9.15 -23.60
C VAL A 304 -8.13 -10.34 -23.89
N LEU A 305 -7.16 -10.62 -23.01
CA LEU A 305 -6.15 -11.65 -23.18
C LEU A 305 -6.50 -12.98 -22.51
N ASP A 306 -7.72 -13.14 -21.99
CA ASP A 306 -8.17 -14.40 -21.40
C ASP A 306 -8.43 -15.48 -22.46
N TYR A 307 -7.36 -16.19 -22.83
CA TYR A 307 -7.41 -17.24 -23.85
C TYR A 307 -8.38 -18.38 -23.53
N ARG A 308 -8.73 -18.57 -22.24
CA ARG A 308 -9.68 -19.60 -21.81
C ARG A 308 -11.09 -19.33 -22.33
N ARG A 309 -11.44 -18.07 -22.62
CA ARG A 309 -12.74 -17.69 -23.17
C ARG A 309 -12.88 -17.95 -24.67
N TRP A 310 -11.77 -18.21 -25.36
CA TRP A 310 -11.77 -18.38 -26.82
C TRP A 310 -12.09 -19.82 -27.23
N ARG A 311 -12.13 -20.74 -26.25
CA ARG A 311 -12.37 -22.16 -26.47
C ARG A 311 -13.36 -22.70 -25.46
N GLN A 312 -14.04 -23.77 -25.85
CA GLN A 312 -15.03 -24.47 -25.05
C GLN A 312 -14.79 -25.98 -25.11
N PHE A 313 -15.07 -26.65 -23.99
CA PHE A 313 -15.07 -28.10 -23.93
C PHE A 313 -16.34 -28.66 -24.55
N ALA A 314 -16.19 -29.62 -25.45
CA ALA A 314 -17.29 -30.36 -26.04
C ALA A 314 -17.07 -31.85 -25.81
N PHE A 315 -17.91 -32.45 -24.97
CA PHE A 315 -17.88 -33.88 -24.72
C PHE A 315 -18.58 -34.65 -25.82
N GLN A 316 -18.06 -35.83 -26.14
CA GLN A 316 -18.60 -36.74 -27.15
C GLN A 316 -18.79 -38.13 -26.55
N LEU A 317 -19.83 -38.81 -26.98
CA LEU A 317 -20.04 -40.22 -26.72
C LEU A 317 -19.39 -41.03 -27.85
N VAL A 318 -18.49 -41.94 -27.51
CA VAL A 318 -17.76 -42.80 -28.46
C VAL A 318 -18.28 -44.22 -28.32
N ARG A 319 -19.02 -44.69 -29.32
CA ARG A 319 -19.66 -46.02 -29.31
C ARG A 319 -18.70 -47.13 -29.76
N PRO A 320 -18.98 -48.40 -29.43
CA PRO A 320 -18.30 -49.55 -30.02
C PRO A 320 -18.36 -49.46 -31.56
N GLY A 321 -17.20 -49.40 -32.22
CA GLY A 321 -17.09 -49.17 -33.67
C GLY A 321 -16.62 -47.77 -34.08
N GLY A 322 -16.35 -46.87 -33.12
CA GLY A 322 -15.65 -45.61 -33.37
C GLY A 322 -16.54 -44.45 -33.83
N HIS A 323 -17.87 -44.63 -33.82
CA HIS A 323 -18.80 -43.54 -34.11
C HIS A 323 -18.85 -42.55 -32.93
N GLU A 324 -18.53 -41.28 -33.21
CA GLU A 324 -18.49 -40.20 -32.21
C GLU A 324 -19.70 -39.27 -32.37
N GLU A 325 -20.40 -39.01 -31.27
CA GLU A 325 -21.56 -38.11 -31.27
C GLU A 325 -21.44 -37.11 -30.12
N ARG A 326 -21.75 -35.84 -30.37
CA ARG A 326 -21.73 -34.81 -29.31
C ARG A 326 -22.68 -35.21 -28.18
N LEU A 327 -22.20 -35.20 -26.94
CA LEU A 327 -22.98 -35.45 -25.75
C LEU A 327 -23.84 -34.22 -25.45
N THR A 328 -25.10 -34.27 -25.89
CA THR A 328 -26.11 -33.24 -25.61
C THR A 328 -27.03 -33.69 -24.48
N ARG A 329 -27.74 -32.75 -23.84
CA ARG A 329 -28.72 -33.06 -22.78
C ARG A 329 -29.75 -34.11 -23.21
N ALA A 330 -30.23 -34.02 -24.44
CA ALA A 330 -31.19 -34.97 -25.01
C ALA A 330 -30.61 -36.38 -25.28
N ARG A 331 -29.30 -36.50 -25.46
CA ARG A 331 -28.61 -37.79 -25.60
C ARG A 331 -28.21 -38.36 -24.26
N HIS A 332 -27.78 -37.50 -23.33
CA HIS A 332 -27.54 -37.87 -21.94
C HIS A 332 -28.77 -38.54 -21.33
N SER A 333 -29.96 -37.95 -21.48
CA SER A 333 -31.21 -38.53 -20.96
C SER A 333 -31.63 -39.88 -21.56
N ARG A 334 -30.95 -40.37 -22.61
CA ARG A 334 -31.23 -41.66 -23.26
C ARG A 334 -30.25 -42.77 -22.83
N LEU A 335 -29.21 -42.44 -22.07
CA LEU A 335 -28.28 -43.41 -21.48
C LEU A 335 -28.96 -44.14 -20.30
N SER A 336 -28.46 -45.31 -19.93
CA SER A 336 -28.90 -46.00 -18.69
C SER A 336 -28.50 -45.20 -17.43
N GLY A 337 -29.12 -45.47 -16.28
CA GLY A 337 -28.85 -44.74 -15.03
C GLY A 337 -27.36 -44.71 -14.64
N GLY A 338 -26.70 -45.86 -14.75
CA GLY A 338 -25.25 -45.98 -14.56
C GLY A 338 -24.43 -45.16 -15.56
N GLU A 339 -24.73 -45.29 -16.86
CA GLU A 339 -24.03 -44.54 -17.92
C GLU A 339 -24.24 -43.02 -17.85
N GLN A 340 -25.44 -42.57 -17.45
CA GLN A 340 -25.73 -41.15 -17.22
C GLN A 340 -24.82 -40.57 -16.15
N SER A 341 -24.64 -41.31 -15.06
CA SER A 341 -23.86 -40.91 -13.90
C SER A 341 -22.37 -40.94 -14.20
N VAL A 342 -21.91 -42.00 -14.88
CA VAL A 342 -20.53 -42.14 -15.34
C VAL A 342 -20.14 -41.07 -16.34
N SER A 343 -21.00 -40.76 -17.33
CA SER A 343 -20.68 -39.75 -18.35
C SER A 343 -20.48 -38.34 -17.79
N LEU A 344 -21.07 -38.03 -16.63
CA LEU A 344 -20.90 -36.75 -15.92
C LEU A 344 -19.61 -36.70 -15.08
N HIS A 345 -19.25 -37.80 -14.40
CA HIS A 345 -18.11 -37.85 -13.48
C HIS A 345 -16.80 -38.26 -14.15
N LEU A 346 -16.85 -38.98 -15.27
CA LEU A 346 -15.67 -39.43 -16.00
C LEU A 346 -14.74 -38.27 -16.41
N PRO A 347 -15.23 -37.11 -16.91
CA PRO A 347 -14.38 -35.95 -17.13
C PRO A 347 -13.70 -35.42 -15.86
N LEU A 348 -14.40 -35.44 -14.71
CA LEU A 348 -13.85 -34.99 -13.43
C LEU A 348 -12.70 -35.91 -12.99
N PHE A 349 -12.89 -37.23 -13.04
CA PHE A 349 -11.86 -38.20 -12.66
C PHE A 349 -10.66 -38.14 -13.60
N ALA A 350 -10.90 -37.99 -14.90
CA ALA A 350 -9.81 -37.84 -15.87
C ALA A 350 -9.02 -36.53 -15.65
N ALA A 351 -9.70 -35.43 -15.31
CA ALA A 351 -9.05 -34.17 -14.97
C ALA A 351 -8.23 -34.29 -13.68
N ALA A 352 -8.81 -34.89 -12.63
CA ALA A 352 -8.12 -35.14 -11.36
C ALA A 352 -6.88 -36.03 -11.55
N HIS A 353 -7.02 -37.14 -12.29
CA HIS A 353 -5.92 -38.02 -12.64
C HIS A 353 -4.81 -37.28 -13.41
N ALA A 354 -5.17 -36.50 -14.44
CA ALA A 354 -4.19 -35.77 -15.24
C ALA A 354 -3.45 -34.69 -14.43
N MET A 355 -4.14 -34.05 -13.49
CA MET A 355 -3.54 -33.11 -12.55
C MET A 355 -2.58 -33.81 -11.58
N LEU A 356 -3.03 -34.91 -10.95
CA LEU A 356 -2.25 -35.67 -9.97
C LEU A 356 -1.04 -36.38 -10.61
N ASN A 357 -1.10 -36.76 -11.89
CA ASN A 357 0.05 -37.28 -12.64
C ASN A 357 1.21 -36.27 -12.78
N SER A 358 0.99 -34.98 -12.53
CA SER A 358 2.07 -33.99 -12.50
C SER A 358 2.84 -33.98 -11.17
N ALA A 359 2.33 -34.68 -10.15
CA ALA A 359 2.98 -34.82 -8.84
C ALA A 359 4.08 -35.90 -8.87
N ARG A 360 4.77 -36.07 -7.73
CA ARG A 360 5.76 -37.14 -7.57
C ARG A 360 5.09 -38.52 -7.61
N PRO A 361 5.78 -39.58 -8.06
CA PRO A 361 5.22 -40.93 -8.11
C PRO A 361 4.70 -41.44 -6.76
N GLU A 362 5.29 -41.00 -5.65
CA GLU A 362 4.90 -41.41 -4.28
C GLU A 362 3.84 -40.50 -3.65
N ALA A 363 3.37 -39.48 -4.36
CA ALA A 363 2.38 -38.55 -3.82
C ALA A 363 1.00 -39.24 -3.70
N PRO A 364 0.25 -39.03 -2.61
CA PRO A 364 -1.09 -39.56 -2.46
C PRO A 364 -2.02 -38.99 -3.53
N ARG A 365 -2.92 -39.82 -4.07
CA ARG A 365 -3.78 -39.48 -5.21
C ARG A 365 -5.23 -39.23 -4.77
N LEU A 366 -5.36 -38.42 -3.73
CA LEU A 366 -6.62 -38.20 -3.02
C LEU A 366 -7.61 -37.35 -3.82
N LEU A 367 -8.84 -37.84 -3.95
CA LEU A 367 -10.01 -37.10 -4.41
C LEU A 367 -11.10 -37.15 -3.34
N ALA A 368 -11.36 -35.99 -2.73
CA ALA A 368 -12.40 -35.84 -1.72
C ALA A 368 -13.73 -35.42 -2.35
N LEU A 369 -14.82 -36.13 -2.05
CA LEU A 369 -16.16 -35.86 -2.59
C LEU A 369 -17.18 -35.77 -1.45
N ASP A 370 -17.84 -34.62 -1.34
CA ASP A 370 -18.94 -34.43 -0.40
C ASP A 370 -20.27 -34.83 -1.06
N GLU A 371 -21.11 -35.58 -0.35
CA GLU A 371 -22.36 -36.16 -0.89
C GLU A 371 -22.14 -36.93 -2.21
N ALA A 372 -21.14 -37.80 -2.19
CA ALA A 372 -20.68 -38.52 -3.35
C ALA A 372 -21.79 -39.40 -3.95
N PHE A 373 -21.94 -39.30 -5.27
CA PHE A 373 -22.86 -40.13 -6.07
C PHE A 373 -24.34 -40.05 -5.64
N ALA A 374 -24.75 -38.96 -5.00
CA ALA A 374 -26.15 -38.71 -4.68
C ALA A 374 -27.03 -38.76 -5.94
N GLY A 375 -28.11 -39.56 -5.90
CA GLY A 375 -29.02 -39.75 -7.03
C GLY A 375 -28.54 -40.72 -8.10
N VAL A 376 -27.43 -41.42 -7.88
CA VAL A 376 -26.93 -42.52 -8.73
C VAL A 376 -27.41 -43.86 -8.17
N ASP A 377 -27.85 -44.76 -9.05
CA ASP A 377 -28.25 -46.12 -8.66
C ASP A 377 -27.03 -46.98 -8.27
N ASP A 378 -27.29 -48.13 -7.64
CA ASP A 378 -26.21 -48.99 -7.12
C ASP A 378 -25.25 -49.50 -8.20
N THR A 379 -25.79 -49.77 -9.40
CA THR A 379 -24.99 -50.16 -10.57
C THR A 379 -24.06 -49.02 -11.00
N GLY A 380 -24.56 -47.78 -11.08
CA GLY A 380 -23.75 -46.61 -11.40
C GLY A 380 -22.68 -46.31 -10.35
N ARG A 381 -22.97 -46.51 -9.05
CA ARG A 381 -21.97 -46.35 -7.98
C ARG A 381 -20.83 -47.34 -8.14
N GLY A 382 -21.12 -48.61 -8.40
CA GLY A 382 -20.10 -49.62 -8.68
C GLY A 382 -19.24 -49.29 -9.90
N GLU A 383 -19.85 -48.78 -10.98
CA GLU A 383 -19.10 -48.32 -12.16
C GLU A 383 -18.20 -47.11 -11.87
N LEU A 384 -18.68 -46.13 -11.10
CA LEU A 384 -17.89 -44.95 -10.72
C LEU A 384 -16.71 -45.33 -9.84
N MET A 385 -16.90 -46.22 -8.87
CA MET A 385 -15.81 -46.72 -8.02
C MET A 385 -14.80 -47.57 -8.80
N SER A 386 -15.28 -48.38 -9.75
CA SER A 386 -14.42 -49.09 -10.70
C SER A 386 -13.57 -48.13 -11.52
N LEU A 387 -14.16 -47.03 -12.01
CA LEU A 387 -13.44 -46.01 -12.76
C LEU A 387 -12.39 -45.32 -11.91
N ALA A 388 -12.70 -44.93 -10.68
CA ALA A 388 -11.72 -44.32 -9.77
C ALA A 388 -10.50 -45.25 -9.58
N THR A 389 -10.74 -46.55 -9.39
CA THR A 389 -9.68 -47.56 -9.31
C THR A 389 -8.87 -47.64 -10.61
N GLN A 390 -9.51 -47.62 -11.78
CA GLN A 390 -8.82 -47.61 -13.08
C GLN A 390 -7.99 -46.33 -13.30
N PHE A 391 -8.37 -45.22 -12.67
CA PHE A 391 -7.62 -43.96 -12.69
C PHE A 391 -6.58 -43.86 -11.56
N ASP A 392 -6.43 -44.90 -10.73
CA ASP A 392 -5.49 -44.89 -9.60
C ASP A 392 -5.76 -43.67 -8.68
N LEU A 393 -7.04 -43.49 -8.31
CA LEU A 393 -7.48 -42.40 -7.44
C LEU A 393 -7.91 -42.96 -6.08
N ASP A 394 -7.39 -42.35 -5.01
CA ASP A 394 -7.81 -42.62 -3.64
C ASP A 394 -9.05 -41.77 -3.32
N LEU A 395 -10.19 -42.40 -3.07
CA LEU A 395 -11.42 -41.68 -2.78
C LEU A 395 -11.60 -41.45 -1.27
N PHE A 396 -11.92 -40.22 -0.88
CA PHE A 396 -12.42 -39.90 0.46
C PHE A 396 -13.80 -39.27 0.32
N MET A 397 -14.84 -39.94 0.81
CA MET A 397 -16.21 -39.60 0.44
C MET A 397 -17.14 -39.59 1.64
N THR A 398 -18.12 -38.70 1.59
CA THR A 398 -19.31 -38.70 2.45
C THR A 398 -20.54 -39.01 1.60
N GLY A 399 -21.58 -39.60 2.18
CA GLY A 399 -22.85 -39.79 1.48
C GLY A 399 -23.83 -40.64 2.26
N TYR A 400 -25.12 -40.45 1.98
CA TYR A 400 -26.19 -41.28 2.51
C TYR A 400 -26.27 -42.63 1.79
N ASP A 401 -26.31 -43.73 2.55
CA ASP A 401 -26.39 -45.11 2.03
C ASP A 401 -25.30 -45.43 0.98
N LEU A 402 -24.09 -44.91 1.19
CA LEU A 402 -22.95 -45.07 0.29
C LEU A 402 -22.06 -46.23 0.75
N TRP A 403 -22.32 -47.42 0.22
CA TRP A 403 -21.52 -48.61 0.49
C TRP A 403 -20.55 -48.90 -0.65
N ALA A 404 -19.26 -48.95 -0.35
CA ALA A 404 -18.20 -49.29 -1.31
C ALA A 404 -17.85 -50.79 -1.24
N THR A 405 -18.85 -51.64 -1.44
CA THR A 405 -18.74 -53.12 -1.32
C THR A 405 -18.77 -53.82 -2.68
N HIS A 406 -18.47 -53.10 -3.74
CA HIS A 406 -18.45 -53.63 -5.10
C HIS A 406 -17.13 -54.36 -5.38
N ALA A 407 -17.17 -55.42 -6.18
CA ALA A 407 -16.00 -56.24 -6.52
C ALA A 407 -14.84 -55.48 -7.20
N ALA A 408 -15.10 -54.30 -7.76
CA ALA A 408 -14.08 -53.46 -8.36
C ALA A 408 -13.30 -52.61 -7.34
N VAL A 409 -13.78 -52.51 -6.10
CA VAL A 409 -13.13 -51.78 -5.01
C VAL A 409 -12.18 -52.74 -4.29
N PRO A 410 -10.85 -52.51 -4.31
CA PRO A 410 -9.89 -53.42 -3.69
C PRO A 410 -10.01 -53.47 -2.17
N ALA A 411 -10.20 -52.30 -1.54
CA ALA A 411 -10.42 -52.16 -0.11
C ALA A 411 -11.10 -50.82 0.18
N ALA A 412 -11.87 -50.75 1.26
CA ALA A 412 -12.44 -49.50 1.74
C ALA A 412 -12.65 -49.54 3.26
N ALA A 413 -12.51 -48.38 3.91
CA ALA A 413 -12.92 -48.18 5.29
C ALA A 413 -14.16 -47.29 5.31
N HIS A 414 -15.25 -47.77 5.90
CA HIS A 414 -16.49 -47.05 6.08
C HIS A 414 -16.62 -46.66 7.55
N TYR A 415 -16.93 -45.40 7.80
CA TYR A 415 -17.37 -44.95 9.12
C TYR A 415 -18.86 -44.67 9.05
N ASP A 416 -19.66 -45.57 9.61
CA ASP A 416 -21.10 -45.35 9.76
C ASP A 416 -21.35 -44.46 10.99
N LEU A 417 -21.99 -43.31 10.77
CA LEU A 417 -22.19 -42.28 11.77
C LEU A 417 -23.66 -42.23 12.19
N ALA A 418 -23.92 -42.60 13.44
CA ALA A 418 -25.26 -42.56 14.02
C ALA A 418 -25.35 -41.43 15.06
N HIS A 419 -26.25 -40.47 14.82
CA HIS A 419 -26.52 -39.39 15.78
C HIS A 419 -27.62 -39.79 16.76
N SER A 420 -27.38 -39.61 18.07
CA SER A 420 -28.38 -39.74 19.13
C SER A 420 -28.90 -38.36 19.53
N PRO A 421 -30.15 -37.99 19.18
CA PRO A 421 -30.71 -36.68 19.55
C PRO A 421 -30.88 -36.51 21.06
N VAL A 422 -31.09 -37.61 21.79
CA VAL A 422 -31.34 -37.60 23.24
C VAL A 422 -30.05 -37.33 24.02
N GLU A 423 -28.95 -37.93 23.58
CA GLU A 423 -27.65 -37.81 24.25
C GLU A 423 -26.79 -36.69 23.67
N HIS A 424 -27.19 -36.10 22.54
CA HIS A 424 -26.40 -35.14 21.76
C HIS A 424 -25.01 -35.68 21.40
N THR A 425 -24.92 -36.99 21.14
CA THR A 425 -23.69 -37.71 20.80
C THR A 425 -23.75 -38.27 19.37
N VAL A 426 -22.59 -38.48 18.77
CA VAL A 426 -22.43 -39.22 17.50
C VAL A 426 -21.62 -40.47 17.78
N SER A 427 -22.19 -41.62 17.47
CA SER A 427 -21.46 -42.89 17.44
C SER A 427 -20.86 -43.09 16.05
N ALA A 428 -19.63 -43.58 16.00
CA ALA A 428 -18.96 -43.99 14.77
C ALA A 428 -18.65 -45.49 14.85
N LEU A 429 -19.12 -46.24 13.86
CA LEU A 429 -18.79 -47.66 13.66
C LEU A 429 -17.87 -47.79 12.45
N LEU A 430 -16.71 -48.40 12.65
CA LEU A 430 -15.79 -48.75 11.57
C LEU A 430 -16.23 -50.08 10.94
N LEU A 431 -16.38 -50.08 9.62
CA LEU A 431 -16.54 -51.26 8.80
C LEU A 431 -15.42 -51.27 7.75
N VAL A 432 -14.82 -52.43 7.48
CA VAL A 432 -13.74 -52.57 6.51
C VAL A 432 -14.15 -53.55 5.43
N TRP A 433 -14.13 -53.11 4.19
CA TRP A 433 -14.23 -53.94 3.01
C TRP A 433 -12.84 -54.41 2.58
N ASP A 434 -12.63 -55.73 2.50
CA ASP A 434 -11.35 -56.35 2.14
C ASP A 434 -11.24 -56.74 0.65
N GLY A 435 -12.20 -56.32 -0.18
CA GLY A 435 -12.32 -56.73 -1.58
C GLY A 435 -13.29 -57.89 -1.81
N ALA A 436 -13.72 -58.60 -0.76
CA ALA A 436 -14.63 -59.72 -0.86
C ALA A 436 -15.73 -59.75 0.22
N LYS A 437 -15.44 -59.28 1.43
CA LYS A 437 -16.33 -59.28 2.59
C LYS A 437 -16.24 -57.97 3.34
N LEU A 438 -17.37 -57.59 3.93
CA LEU A 438 -17.46 -56.47 4.86
C LEU A 438 -17.26 -57.00 6.29
N LEU A 439 -16.28 -56.44 7.00
CA LEU A 439 -15.91 -56.78 8.37
C LEU A 439 -16.31 -55.62 9.28
N ALA A 440 -16.98 -55.90 10.40
CA ALA A 440 -17.36 -54.89 11.39
C ALA A 440 -16.38 -54.86 12.55
N ASP A 441 -16.05 -53.65 13.03
CA ASP A 441 -15.17 -53.48 14.17
C ASP A 441 -15.95 -53.40 15.48
N ASP A 442 -16.51 -54.54 15.90
CA ASP A 442 -17.33 -54.63 17.12
C ASP A 442 -16.51 -54.46 18.41
N VAL A 443 -15.23 -54.85 18.36
CA VAL A 443 -14.35 -54.96 19.54
C VAL A 443 -13.08 -54.11 19.48
N GLY A 444 -12.86 -53.34 18.40
CA GLY A 444 -11.71 -52.44 18.24
C GLY A 444 -10.46 -53.06 17.61
N GLU A 445 -10.52 -54.34 17.21
CA GLU A 445 -9.41 -55.06 16.59
C GLU A 445 -9.04 -54.48 15.21
N LEU A 446 -10.02 -54.05 14.40
CA LEU A 446 -9.75 -53.46 13.09
C LEU A 446 -9.17 -52.06 13.21
N THR A 447 -9.68 -51.26 14.15
CA THR A 447 -9.16 -49.93 14.49
C THR A 447 -7.68 -50.00 14.88
N ALA A 448 -7.30 -50.97 15.73
CA ALA A 448 -5.92 -51.20 16.11
C ALA A 448 -5.04 -51.68 14.93
N ALA A 449 -5.56 -52.60 14.10
CA ALA A 449 -4.84 -53.11 12.93
C ALA A 449 -4.55 -52.03 11.87
N LEU A 450 -5.45 -51.03 11.73
CA LEU A 450 -5.28 -49.90 10.83
C LEU A 450 -4.41 -48.76 11.42
N GLY A 451 -3.91 -48.92 12.64
CA GLY A 451 -3.04 -47.93 13.30
C GLY A 451 -3.78 -46.66 13.69
N SER A 452 -5.09 -46.74 13.98
CA SER A 452 -5.86 -45.61 14.48
C SER A 452 -5.30 -45.12 15.82
N PRO A 453 -5.21 -43.79 16.07
CA PRO A 453 -4.54 -43.24 17.24
C PRO A 453 -5.26 -43.44 18.60
N ASP A 454 -6.22 -44.36 18.71
CA ASP A 454 -6.96 -44.73 19.94
C ASP A 454 -7.50 -43.54 20.75
N VAL A 455 -7.92 -42.47 20.06
CA VAL A 455 -8.44 -41.24 20.70
C VAL A 455 -9.93 -41.31 21.03
N ARG A 456 -10.57 -42.49 20.93
CA ARG A 456 -12.00 -42.67 21.17
C ARG A 456 -12.30 -42.38 22.64
N ARG A 457 -12.80 -41.18 22.93
CA ARG A 457 -13.33 -40.83 24.26
C ARG A 457 -14.68 -41.51 24.43
N VAL A 458 -14.69 -42.62 25.17
CA VAL A 458 -15.94 -43.17 25.72
C VAL A 458 -16.45 -42.15 26.74
N PRO A 459 -17.68 -41.60 26.60
CA PRO A 459 -18.28 -40.80 27.67
C PRO A 459 -18.36 -41.70 28.91
N ALA A 460 -17.75 -41.28 30.02
CA ALA A 460 -17.85 -42.04 31.26
C ALA A 460 -19.33 -42.22 31.63
N GLU A 461 -19.73 -43.43 32.04
CA GLU A 461 -21.08 -43.68 32.54
C GLU A 461 -21.44 -42.63 33.61
N PRO A 462 -22.64 -42.01 33.56
CA PRO A 462 -23.05 -41.12 34.62
C PRO A 462 -23.16 -41.95 35.90
N VAL A 463 -22.22 -41.73 36.82
CA VAL A 463 -22.30 -42.26 38.18
C VAL A 463 -23.59 -41.69 38.78
N LEU A 464 -24.63 -42.51 38.85
CA LEU A 464 -25.82 -42.22 39.65
C LEU A 464 -25.35 -42.22 41.11
N SER A 465 -25.02 -41.04 41.62
CA SER A 465 -24.79 -40.82 43.03
C SER A 465 -26.09 -41.12 43.79
N GLU A 466 -26.11 -42.22 44.55
CA GLU A 466 -27.20 -42.48 45.49
C GLU A 466 -27.31 -41.31 46.49
N PRO A 467 -28.52 -40.79 46.75
CA PRO A 467 -28.70 -39.78 47.77
C PRO A 467 -28.51 -40.40 49.16
N VAL A 468 -27.53 -39.90 49.90
CA VAL A 468 -27.37 -40.17 51.33
C VAL A 468 -28.61 -39.63 52.06
N LEU A 469 -29.45 -40.54 52.56
CA LEU A 469 -30.50 -40.23 53.53
C LEU A 469 -29.81 -39.93 54.88
N SER A 470 -29.79 -38.65 55.26
CA SER A 470 -29.57 -38.27 56.66
C SER A 470 -30.92 -38.25 57.39
N GLU A 471 -31.15 -39.22 58.27
CA GLU A 471 -32.19 -39.14 59.30
C GLU A 471 -31.55 -38.75 60.65
N GLY A 472 -32.23 -37.84 61.37
CA GLY A 472 -32.42 -37.83 62.83
C GLY A 472 -31.21 -37.89 63.75
#